data_AF-A0A382NJ66-F1
#
_entry.id   AF-A0A382NJ66-F1
#
_cell.length_a   1.000
_cell.length_b   1.000
_cell.length_c   1.000
_cell.angle_alpha   90.00
_cell.angle_beta   90.00
_cell.angle_gamma   90.00
#
_symmetry.space_group_name_H-M   'P 1'
#
loop_
_entity.id
_entity.type
_entity.pdbx_description
1 polymer ?
#
loop_
_entity_poly.entity_id
_entity_poly.type
_entity_poly.pdbx_seq_one_letter_code
_entity_poly.pdbx_strand_id
1 'polypeptide(L)'
;SVPMVIRAPYGGGVRGGLYHSQSVETFFAHTPGLKVVAPATPYDAKGLLKSSIRDEDPVIFLEHKRTYRLVQGEVPDHEYLVTLGKADVKMEGGDVTVFTYGLMLHHCLEAARQVAREGISVEIVDLRSIRPLDNETILSSAKKTGKVLIVHEDTKALGVGAEVSAIISEQAFEHLDSPIKRVTGPEVPAMPFSPSLEDVFMPDSDRIVTAIQELAVY
;
A
#
# COMPACT_ATOMS: atom_id res chain seq x y z
N SER A 1 -27.63 5.38 2.88
CA SER A 1 -26.62 5.54 3.92
C SER A 1 -26.71 4.38 4.89
N VAL A 2 -25.57 3.88 5.34
CA VAL A 2 -25.44 2.89 6.43
C VAL A 2 -24.17 3.32 7.20
N PRO A 3 -24.29 4.21 8.21
CA PRO A 3 -23.13 4.75 8.93
C PRO A 3 -22.57 3.67 9.85
N MET A 4 -21.58 2.93 9.34
CA MET A 4 -21.02 1.77 10.01
C MET A 4 -19.54 1.64 9.69
N VAL A 5 -18.74 1.38 10.73
CA VAL A 5 -17.32 1.07 10.58
C VAL A 5 -17.07 -0.37 11.02
N ILE A 6 -16.58 -1.19 10.11
CA ILE A 6 -16.07 -2.53 10.42
C ILE A 6 -14.55 -2.43 10.47
N ARG A 7 -13.98 -2.61 11.66
CA ARG A 7 -12.54 -2.68 11.86
C ARG A 7 -12.10 -4.14 11.88
N ALA A 8 -11.04 -4.45 11.16
CA ALA A 8 -10.48 -5.80 11.16
C ALA A 8 -8.94 -5.75 11.08
N PRO A 9 -8.23 -6.50 11.93
CA PRO A 9 -6.82 -6.71 11.74
C PRO A 9 -6.59 -7.62 10.51
N TYR A 10 -5.55 -7.34 9.72
CA TYR A 10 -5.21 -8.14 8.54
C TYR A 10 -3.68 -8.32 8.39
N GLY A 11 -3.29 -9.12 7.38
CA GLY A 11 -1.90 -9.27 6.94
C GLY A 11 -1.01 -10.18 7.79
N GLY A 12 0.19 -10.48 7.29
CA GLY A 12 1.13 -11.45 7.83
C GLY A 12 2.21 -10.85 8.73
N GLY A 13 3.30 -11.60 8.88
CA GLY A 13 4.49 -11.20 9.63
C GLY A 13 4.33 -11.24 11.14
N VAL A 14 3.32 -11.95 11.64
CA VAL A 14 3.08 -12.19 13.07
C VAL A 14 2.90 -13.67 13.38
N ARG A 15 3.25 -14.58 12.45
CA ARG A 15 3.17 -16.03 12.64
C ARG A 15 1.74 -16.52 12.91
N GLY A 16 0.75 -15.89 12.27
CA GLY A 16 -0.68 -16.18 12.47
C GLY A 16 -1.20 -17.41 11.70
N GLY A 17 -0.42 -17.93 10.75
CA GLY A 17 -0.86 -18.95 9.81
C GLY A 17 -1.96 -18.45 8.87
N LEU A 18 -2.49 -19.35 8.04
CA LEU A 18 -3.38 -19.03 6.92
C LEU A 18 -4.55 -18.10 7.29
N TYR A 19 -5.55 -18.58 8.05
CA TYR A 19 -6.81 -17.85 8.25
C TYR A 19 -6.71 -16.58 9.09
N HIS A 20 -5.54 -16.28 9.67
CA HIS A 20 -5.35 -15.10 10.48
C HIS A 20 -4.48 -14.05 9.80
N SER A 21 -3.82 -14.37 8.68
CA SER A 21 -2.82 -13.50 8.05
C SER A 21 -3.08 -13.20 6.58
N GLN A 22 -4.30 -13.44 6.11
CA GLN A 22 -4.67 -13.09 4.74
C GLN A 22 -4.74 -11.58 4.55
N SER A 23 -4.34 -11.15 3.36
CA SER A 23 -4.74 -9.86 2.81
C SER A 23 -6.14 -10.01 2.22
N VAL A 24 -7.07 -9.15 2.64
CA VAL A 24 -8.52 -9.28 2.34
C VAL A 24 -9.12 -8.02 1.73
N GLU A 25 -8.31 -6.98 1.56
CA GLU A 25 -8.71 -5.68 1.04
C GLU A 25 -9.41 -5.77 -0.31
N THR A 26 -8.92 -6.63 -1.21
CA THR A 26 -9.46 -6.82 -2.55
C THR A 26 -10.91 -7.30 -2.53
N PHE A 27 -11.27 -8.23 -1.63
CA PHE A 27 -12.64 -8.75 -1.51
C PHE A 27 -13.64 -7.64 -1.18
N PHE A 28 -13.26 -6.74 -0.28
CA PHE A 28 -14.10 -5.60 0.09
C PHE A 28 -14.05 -4.49 -0.96
N ALA A 29 -12.87 -4.17 -1.49
CA ALA A 29 -12.66 -3.09 -2.44
C ALA A 29 -13.34 -3.35 -3.81
N HIS A 30 -13.63 -4.61 -4.14
CA HIS A 30 -14.40 -4.93 -5.33
C HIS A 30 -15.88 -4.49 -5.23
N THR A 31 -16.42 -4.30 -4.02
CA THR A 31 -17.86 -4.08 -3.80
C THR A 31 -18.23 -2.58 -3.84
N PRO A 32 -19.04 -2.11 -4.82
CA PRO A 32 -19.52 -0.74 -4.84
C PRO A 32 -20.39 -0.39 -3.63
N GLY A 33 -20.30 0.86 -3.19
CA GLY A 33 -20.96 1.34 -1.97
C GLY A 33 -20.15 1.15 -0.69
N LEU A 34 -19.10 0.33 -0.71
CA LEU A 34 -18.10 0.29 0.38
C LEU A 34 -17.01 1.33 0.17
N LYS A 35 -16.46 1.81 1.29
CA LYS A 35 -15.16 2.47 1.37
C LYS A 35 -14.19 1.54 2.10
N VAL A 36 -12.96 1.44 1.64
CA VAL A 36 -11.95 0.52 2.20
C VAL A 36 -10.66 1.31 2.44
N VAL A 37 -10.15 1.28 3.67
CA VAL A 37 -8.92 1.98 4.05
C VAL A 37 -7.95 1.04 4.77
N ALA A 38 -6.65 1.28 4.56
CA ALA A 38 -5.55 0.49 5.09
C ALA A 38 -4.44 1.43 5.60
N PRO A 39 -4.58 2.04 6.80
CA PRO A 39 -3.57 2.94 7.36
C PRO A 39 -2.22 2.25 7.58
N ALA A 40 -1.15 2.97 7.27
CA ALA A 40 0.22 2.50 7.47
C ALA A 40 0.92 3.12 8.70
N THR A 41 0.47 4.29 9.18
CA THR A 41 1.12 5.03 10.28
C THR A 41 0.15 5.32 11.44
N PRO A 42 0.63 5.59 12.66
CA PRO A 42 -0.23 6.01 13.78
C PRO A 42 -1.02 7.29 13.47
N TYR A 43 -0.42 8.25 12.75
CA TYR A 43 -1.09 9.48 12.31
C TYR A 43 -2.29 9.15 11.41
N ASP A 44 -2.07 8.34 10.39
CA ASP A 44 -3.11 7.92 9.43
C ASP A 44 -4.16 7.06 10.12
N ALA A 45 -3.78 6.16 11.04
CA ALA A 45 -4.71 5.32 11.77
C ALA A 45 -5.71 6.15 12.60
N LYS A 46 -5.24 7.11 13.40
CA LYS A 46 -6.14 8.00 14.17
C LYS A 46 -6.99 8.87 13.24
N GLY A 47 -6.39 9.50 12.23
CA GLY A 47 -7.08 10.43 11.35
C GLY A 47 -8.13 9.76 10.47
N LEU A 48 -7.79 8.63 9.83
CA LEU A 48 -8.71 7.88 8.99
C LEU A 48 -9.81 7.25 9.82
N LEU A 49 -9.52 6.68 11.00
CA LEU A 49 -10.57 6.07 11.82
C LEU A 49 -11.61 7.11 12.26
N LYS A 50 -11.15 8.31 12.63
CA LYS A 50 -12.02 9.44 12.95
C LYS A 50 -12.87 9.89 11.77
N SER A 51 -12.33 9.87 10.56
CA SER A 51 -13.09 10.15 9.33
C SER A 51 -14.09 9.04 9.02
N SER A 52 -13.69 7.78 9.15
CA SER A 52 -14.56 6.61 8.93
C SER A 52 -15.76 6.61 9.85
N ILE A 53 -15.58 6.93 11.15
CA ILE A 53 -16.69 7.00 12.13
C ILE A 53 -17.69 8.11 11.78
N ARG A 54 -17.24 9.18 11.12
CA ARG A 54 -18.06 10.32 10.74
C ARG A 54 -18.68 10.19 9.35
N ASP A 55 -18.35 9.13 8.64
CA ASP A 55 -18.86 8.90 7.29
C ASP A 55 -20.26 8.26 7.35
N GLU A 56 -21.15 8.68 6.46
CA GLU A 56 -22.55 8.22 6.39
C GLU A 56 -22.71 6.87 5.67
N ASP A 57 -21.63 6.39 5.05
CA ASP A 57 -21.56 5.14 4.29
C ASP A 57 -20.68 4.10 5.00
N PRO A 58 -20.84 2.80 4.68
CA PRO A 58 -20.08 1.75 5.34
C PRO A 58 -18.59 1.81 4.99
N VAL A 59 -17.73 1.81 6.02
CA VAL A 59 -16.28 1.82 5.90
C VAL A 59 -15.66 0.56 6.47
N ILE A 60 -14.87 -0.14 5.66
CA ILE A 60 -14.00 -1.24 6.08
C ILE A 60 -12.63 -0.65 6.42
N PHE A 61 -12.23 -0.80 7.68
CA PHE A 61 -11.00 -0.24 8.22
C PHE A 61 -10.02 -1.37 8.56
N LEU A 62 -9.02 -1.55 7.69
CA LEU A 62 -8.09 -2.69 7.73
C LEU A 62 -6.78 -2.32 8.42
N GLU A 63 -6.54 -2.91 9.58
CA GLU A 63 -5.39 -2.59 10.44
C GLU A 63 -4.33 -3.66 10.31
N HIS A 64 -3.18 -3.33 9.74
CA HIS A 64 -2.15 -4.34 9.56
C HIS A 64 -1.61 -4.82 10.93
N LYS A 65 -1.68 -6.12 11.24
CA LYS A 65 -1.34 -6.63 12.60
C LYS A 65 0.07 -6.27 13.05
N ARG A 66 1.04 -6.36 12.14
CA ARG A 66 2.44 -6.08 12.46
C ARG A 66 2.69 -4.60 12.79
N THR A 67 1.91 -3.67 12.24
CA THR A 67 2.16 -2.22 12.43
C THR A 67 1.80 -1.77 13.85
N TYR A 68 0.89 -2.47 14.54
CA TYR A 68 0.54 -2.19 15.95
C TYR A 68 1.74 -2.11 16.91
N ARG A 69 2.79 -2.90 16.66
CA ARG A 69 3.99 -2.95 17.52
C ARG A 69 5.26 -2.47 16.81
N LEU A 70 5.32 -2.63 15.49
CA LEU A 70 6.50 -2.28 14.71
C LEU A 70 6.61 -0.77 14.48
N VAL A 71 5.48 -0.08 14.32
CA VAL A 71 5.46 1.28 13.81
C VAL A 71 5.12 2.25 14.93
N GLN A 72 6.01 3.21 15.15
CA GLN A 72 5.81 4.34 16.03
C GLN A 72 5.93 5.64 15.22
N GLY A 73 5.23 6.68 15.65
CA GLY A 73 5.23 7.97 15.00
C GLY A 73 4.47 8.98 15.84
N GLU A 74 4.72 10.26 15.58
CA GLU A 74 4.04 11.34 16.28
C GLU A 74 2.55 11.36 15.93
N VAL A 75 1.72 11.56 16.94
CA VAL A 75 0.27 11.70 16.80
C VAL A 75 -0.13 12.97 17.53
N PRO A 76 -0.59 14.02 16.81
CA PRO A 76 -0.98 15.26 17.46
C PRO A 76 -2.13 15.05 18.44
N ASP A 77 -2.09 15.73 19.58
CA ASP A 77 -3.16 15.66 20.58
C ASP A 77 -4.46 16.33 20.10
N HIS A 78 -4.33 17.39 19.31
CA HIS A 78 -5.47 18.13 18.75
C HIS A 78 -6.29 17.26 17.79
N GLU A 79 -7.51 17.72 17.51
CA GLU A 79 -8.36 17.05 16.55
C GLU A 79 -7.88 17.30 15.12
N TYR A 80 -7.72 16.21 14.39
CA TYR A 80 -7.52 16.22 12.94
C TYR A 80 -8.28 15.05 12.32
N LEU A 81 -8.50 15.18 11.01
CA LEU A 81 -9.11 14.17 10.15
C LEU A 81 -8.17 13.92 8.97
N VAL A 82 -8.14 12.70 8.48
CA VAL A 82 -7.50 12.37 7.19
C VAL A 82 -8.61 12.05 6.21
N THR A 83 -8.61 12.72 5.06
CA THR A 83 -9.65 12.57 4.04
C THR A 83 -9.64 11.15 3.46
N LEU A 84 -10.79 10.48 3.46
CA LEU A 84 -10.95 9.19 2.80
C LEU A 84 -10.78 9.36 1.28
N GLY A 85 -10.14 8.40 0.62
CA GLY A 85 -9.87 8.47 -0.81
C GLY A 85 -8.72 9.38 -1.20
N LYS A 86 -7.86 9.80 -0.26
CA LYS A 86 -6.67 10.61 -0.54
C LYS A 86 -5.36 9.93 -0.13
N ALA A 87 -4.46 9.78 -1.09
CA ALA A 87 -3.13 9.20 -0.90
C ALA A 87 -2.16 10.22 -0.27
N ASP A 88 -1.02 9.75 0.22
CA ASP A 88 0.06 10.58 0.80
C ASP A 88 1.36 10.33 0.05
N VAL A 89 2.03 11.40 -0.39
CA VAL A 89 3.44 11.29 -0.81
C VAL A 89 4.29 11.31 0.45
N LYS A 90 4.78 10.13 0.86
CA LYS A 90 5.58 9.95 2.09
C LYS A 90 7.05 10.29 1.88
N MET A 91 7.52 10.24 0.64
CA MET A 91 8.88 10.61 0.23
C MET A 91 8.82 11.13 -1.20
N GLU A 92 9.38 12.31 -1.42
CA GLU A 92 9.53 12.89 -2.77
C GLU A 92 10.70 12.24 -3.50
N GLY A 93 10.55 12.05 -4.82
CA GLY A 93 11.58 11.53 -5.70
C GLY A 93 11.25 11.79 -7.17
N GLY A 94 12.16 11.36 -8.06
CA GLY A 94 12.10 11.72 -9.48
C GLY A 94 12.36 10.58 -10.47
N ASP A 95 13.01 9.49 -10.07
CA ASP A 95 13.41 8.43 -11.00
C ASP A 95 12.40 7.28 -11.05
N VAL A 96 11.80 6.92 -9.91
CA VAL A 96 10.81 5.83 -9.80
C VAL A 96 9.74 6.21 -8.80
N THR A 97 8.47 6.03 -9.14
CA THR A 97 7.35 6.11 -8.20
C THR A 97 6.97 4.72 -7.70
N VAL A 98 6.88 4.57 -6.38
CA VAL A 98 6.42 3.35 -5.71
C VAL A 98 5.07 3.60 -5.05
N PHE A 99 4.03 2.87 -5.47
CA PHE A 99 2.71 2.87 -4.83
C PHE A 99 2.59 1.71 -3.84
N THR A 100 2.12 1.99 -2.62
CA THR A 100 1.99 0.98 -1.57
C THR A 100 0.96 1.35 -0.51
N TYR A 101 0.71 0.47 0.46
CA TYR A 101 -0.17 0.70 1.61
C TYR A 101 0.15 -0.29 2.75
N GLY A 102 -0.42 -0.05 3.94
CA GLY A 102 -0.28 -0.92 5.10
C GLY A 102 1.18 -1.12 5.53
N LEU A 103 1.57 -2.35 5.85
CA LEU A 103 2.95 -2.66 6.28
C LEU A 103 3.99 -2.38 5.18
N MET A 104 3.63 -2.58 3.92
CA MET A 104 4.57 -2.48 2.80
C MET A 104 5.14 -1.07 2.62
N LEU A 105 4.46 -0.03 3.11
CA LEU A 105 5.01 1.32 3.18
C LEU A 105 6.39 1.35 3.85
N HIS A 106 6.54 0.67 4.97
CA HIS A 106 7.77 0.72 5.78
C HIS A 106 8.93 0.02 5.07
N HIS A 107 8.64 -1.10 4.40
CA HIS A 107 9.62 -1.80 3.56
C HIS A 107 10.03 -0.99 2.34
N CYS A 108 9.08 -0.27 1.72
CA CYS A 108 9.36 0.63 0.60
C CYS A 108 10.23 1.83 1.02
N LEU A 109 9.93 2.45 2.16
CA LEU A 109 10.75 3.53 2.71
C LEU A 109 12.17 3.07 3.05
N GLU A 110 12.33 1.85 3.56
CA GLU A 110 13.64 1.24 3.77
C GLU A 110 14.39 1.02 2.45
N ALA A 111 13.74 0.38 1.47
CA ALA A 111 14.32 0.14 0.16
C ALA A 111 14.74 1.45 -0.55
N ALA A 112 13.89 2.48 -0.51
CA ALA A 112 14.19 3.80 -1.06
C ALA A 112 15.45 4.42 -0.44
N ARG A 113 15.62 4.33 0.88
CA ARG A 113 16.84 4.81 1.57
C ARG A 113 18.09 4.03 1.18
N GLN A 114 17.96 2.74 0.83
CA GLN A 114 19.08 1.94 0.39
C GLN A 114 19.53 2.36 -1.02
N VAL A 115 18.61 2.38 -1.99
CA VAL A 115 18.94 2.75 -3.38
C VAL A 115 19.30 4.23 -3.55
N ALA A 116 18.88 5.11 -2.64
CA ALA A 116 19.34 6.50 -2.62
C ALA A 116 20.86 6.62 -2.48
N ARG A 117 21.53 5.65 -1.84
CA ARG A 117 23.01 5.60 -1.74
C ARG A 117 23.68 5.31 -3.07
N GLU A 118 22.92 4.75 -4.01
CA GLU A 118 23.34 4.48 -5.40
C GLU A 118 22.93 5.61 -6.34
N GLY A 119 22.32 6.68 -5.81
CA GLY A 119 21.88 7.84 -6.59
C GLY A 119 20.48 7.71 -7.20
N ILE A 120 19.70 6.69 -6.84
CA ILE A 120 18.34 6.50 -7.33
C ILE A 120 17.34 7.25 -6.43
N SER A 121 16.62 8.21 -7.02
CA SER A 121 15.62 9.06 -6.38
C SER A 121 14.23 8.43 -6.47
N VAL A 122 13.71 7.94 -5.35
CA VAL A 122 12.43 7.21 -5.31
C VAL A 122 11.34 8.02 -4.64
N GLU A 123 10.22 8.20 -5.34
CA GLU A 123 8.99 8.73 -4.75
C GLU A 123 8.18 7.59 -4.12
N ILE A 124 7.75 7.74 -2.87
CA ILE A 124 6.91 6.77 -2.17
C ILE A 124 5.51 7.35 -1.94
N VAL A 125 4.50 6.70 -2.51
CA VAL A 125 3.09 7.07 -2.35
C VAL A 125 2.36 6.01 -1.54
N ASP A 126 1.88 6.40 -0.35
CA ASP A 126 0.96 5.61 0.46
C ASP A 126 -0.47 5.85 0.00
N LEU A 127 -1.14 4.81 -0.52
CA LEU A 127 -2.50 4.93 -1.04
C LEU A 127 -3.49 5.33 0.05
N ARG A 128 -3.29 4.90 1.31
CA ARG A 128 -4.19 5.05 2.48
C ARG A 128 -5.59 4.44 2.31
N SER A 129 -6.28 4.77 1.23
CA SER A 129 -7.57 4.24 0.81
C SER A 129 -7.40 3.31 -0.38
N ILE A 130 -7.99 2.12 -0.28
CA ILE A 130 -8.04 1.12 -1.34
C ILE A 130 -9.30 1.32 -2.19
N ARG A 131 -10.38 1.81 -1.57
CA ARG A 131 -11.61 2.22 -2.26
C ARG A 131 -12.21 3.47 -1.61
N PRO A 132 -12.46 4.55 -2.36
CA PRO A 132 -11.93 4.80 -3.71
C PRO A 132 -10.40 4.99 -3.69
N LEU A 133 -9.75 4.71 -4.82
CA LEU A 133 -8.35 5.09 -5.05
C LEU A 133 -8.25 6.59 -5.37
N ASP A 134 -7.13 7.20 -5.00
CA ASP A 134 -6.82 8.59 -5.33
C ASP A 134 -6.19 8.70 -6.72
N ASN A 135 -7.02 8.59 -7.76
CA ASN A 135 -6.55 8.58 -9.15
C ASN A 135 -5.73 9.83 -9.51
N GLU A 136 -6.03 10.97 -8.91
CA GLU A 136 -5.30 12.22 -9.12
C GLU A 136 -3.83 12.07 -8.75
N THR A 137 -3.56 11.65 -7.50
CA THR A 137 -2.20 11.45 -6.99
C THR A 137 -1.49 10.31 -7.73
N ILE A 138 -2.20 9.21 -8.03
CA ILE A 138 -1.64 8.09 -8.78
C ILE A 138 -1.14 8.55 -10.16
N LEU A 139 -1.98 9.29 -10.90
CA LEU A 139 -1.64 9.75 -12.24
C LEU A 139 -0.56 10.83 -12.21
N SER A 140 -0.60 11.78 -11.26
CA SER A 140 0.42 12.83 -11.18
C SER A 140 1.81 12.25 -10.89
N SER A 141 1.90 11.31 -9.95
CA SER A 141 3.17 10.68 -9.59
C SER A 141 3.69 9.76 -10.70
N ALA A 142 2.84 8.95 -11.32
CA ALA A 142 3.22 8.12 -12.46
C ALA A 142 3.74 8.95 -13.65
N LYS A 143 3.09 10.08 -13.96
CA LYS A 143 3.54 10.99 -15.03
C LYS A 143 4.82 11.74 -14.69
N LYS A 144 5.08 11.96 -13.39
CA LYS A 144 6.28 12.66 -12.92
C LYS A 144 7.55 11.84 -13.17
N THR A 145 7.51 10.54 -12.88
CA THR A 145 8.71 9.69 -12.90
C THR A 145 8.79 8.76 -14.11
N GLY A 146 7.66 8.44 -14.75
CA GLY A 146 7.59 7.54 -15.92
C GLY A 146 7.92 6.08 -15.63
N LYS A 147 8.42 5.74 -14.43
CA LYS A 147 8.78 4.40 -14.00
C LYS A 147 8.04 4.04 -12.72
N VAL A 148 7.22 2.99 -12.78
CA VAL A 148 6.28 2.67 -11.71
C VAL A 148 6.51 1.28 -11.14
N LEU A 149 6.62 1.23 -9.82
CA LEU A 149 6.56 0.02 -9.01
C LEU A 149 5.32 0.05 -8.12
N ILE A 150 4.64 -1.08 -7.99
CA ILE A 150 3.54 -1.23 -7.03
C ILE A 150 3.89 -2.36 -6.06
N VAL A 151 3.78 -2.09 -4.77
CA VAL A 151 4.16 -3.02 -3.71
C VAL A 151 2.99 -3.22 -2.76
N HIS A 152 2.53 -4.46 -2.63
CA HIS A 152 1.51 -4.84 -1.65
C HIS A 152 1.72 -6.27 -1.17
N GLU A 153 1.13 -6.61 -0.03
CA GLU A 153 1.33 -7.93 0.58
C GLU A 153 0.51 -9.04 -0.11
N ASP A 154 -0.69 -8.71 -0.58
CA ASP A 154 -1.58 -9.67 -1.24
C ASP A 154 -0.95 -10.30 -2.48
N THR A 155 -1.57 -11.36 -3.01
CA THR A 155 -1.13 -12.01 -4.24
C THR A 155 -1.20 -11.07 -5.46
N LYS A 156 -0.34 -11.31 -6.45
CA LYS A 156 -0.29 -10.53 -7.70
C LYS A 156 -1.59 -10.59 -8.50
N ALA A 157 -2.25 -11.75 -8.49
CA ALA A 157 -3.45 -11.98 -9.25
C ALA A 157 -4.62 -11.23 -8.61
N LEU A 158 -5.29 -10.36 -9.36
CA LEU A 158 -6.47 -9.60 -8.93
C LEU A 158 -6.27 -8.70 -7.69
N GLY A 159 -5.06 -8.57 -7.14
CA GLY A 159 -4.76 -7.66 -6.04
C GLY A 159 -4.86 -6.19 -6.43
N VAL A 160 -4.82 -5.30 -5.43
CA VAL A 160 -4.96 -3.83 -5.60
C VAL A 160 -4.02 -3.26 -6.66
N GLY A 161 -2.81 -3.80 -6.76
CA GLY A 161 -1.85 -3.33 -7.76
C GLY A 161 -2.29 -3.56 -9.21
N ALA A 162 -3.21 -4.48 -9.48
CA ALA A 162 -3.79 -4.65 -10.81
C ALA A 162 -4.64 -3.44 -11.23
N GLU A 163 -5.47 -2.91 -10.31
CA GLU A 163 -6.32 -1.74 -10.57
C GLU A 163 -5.46 -0.47 -10.74
N VAL A 164 -4.46 -0.28 -9.88
CA VAL A 164 -3.51 0.84 -10.01
C VAL A 164 -2.77 0.77 -11.34
N SER A 165 -2.31 -0.41 -11.77
CA SER A 165 -1.72 -0.59 -13.09
C SER A 165 -2.69 -0.22 -14.22
N ALA A 166 -3.95 -0.67 -14.14
CA ALA A 166 -4.96 -0.39 -15.16
C ALA A 166 -5.23 1.11 -15.30
N ILE A 167 -5.45 1.82 -14.18
CA ILE A 167 -5.66 3.27 -14.15
C ILE A 167 -4.52 4.01 -14.86
N ILE A 168 -3.27 3.66 -14.53
CA ILE A 168 -2.08 4.28 -15.13
C ILE A 168 -1.98 3.94 -16.62
N SER A 169 -2.17 2.67 -17.00
CA SER A 169 -2.13 2.24 -18.40
C SER A 169 -3.24 2.85 -19.26
N GLU A 170 -4.41 3.14 -18.70
CA GLU A 170 -5.50 3.77 -19.45
C GLU A 170 -5.30 5.27 -19.64
N GLN A 171 -4.68 5.96 -18.67
CA GLN A 171 -4.73 7.43 -18.58
C GLN A 171 -3.36 8.12 -18.55
N ALA A 172 -2.27 7.35 -18.48
CA ALA A 172 -0.90 7.86 -18.42
C ALA A 172 0.12 7.00 -19.20
N PHE A 173 -0.34 6.11 -20.08
CA PHE A 173 0.55 5.21 -20.83
C PHE A 173 1.64 5.93 -21.63
N GLU A 174 1.32 7.06 -22.26
CA GLU A 174 2.27 7.86 -23.05
C GLU A 174 3.39 8.49 -22.20
N HIS A 175 3.25 8.49 -20.88
CA HIS A 175 4.26 8.98 -19.95
C HIS A 175 5.11 7.86 -19.34
N LEU A 176 4.87 6.59 -19.67
CA LEU A 176 5.63 5.48 -19.12
C LEU A 176 6.90 5.22 -19.95
N ASP A 177 8.05 5.28 -19.28
CA ASP A 177 9.37 4.94 -19.82
C ASP A 177 9.71 3.45 -19.62
N SER A 178 8.91 2.73 -18.84
CA SER A 178 9.11 1.30 -18.56
C SER A 178 7.79 0.59 -18.26
N PRO A 179 7.75 -0.75 -18.35
CA PRO A 179 6.59 -1.52 -17.89
C PRO A 179 6.35 -1.34 -16.39
N ILE A 180 5.09 -1.21 -15.98
CA ILE A 180 4.72 -1.20 -14.56
C ILE A 180 5.09 -2.55 -13.92
N LYS A 181 5.94 -2.52 -12.89
CA LYS A 181 6.29 -3.73 -12.11
C LYS A 181 5.47 -3.82 -10.83
N ARG A 182 5.32 -5.05 -10.34
CA ARG A 182 4.58 -5.36 -9.10
C ARG A 182 5.37 -6.33 -8.25
N VAL A 183 5.62 -5.97 -6.99
CA VAL A 183 6.22 -6.83 -5.96
C VAL A 183 5.14 -7.19 -4.96
N THR A 184 4.87 -8.49 -4.85
CA THR A 184 3.70 -9.01 -4.14
C THR A 184 4.01 -10.30 -3.39
N GLY A 185 3.07 -10.74 -2.54
CA GLY A 185 3.08 -12.10 -2.03
C GLY A 185 2.98 -13.14 -3.17
N PRO A 186 3.49 -14.36 -2.96
CA PRO A 186 3.38 -15.44 -3.94
C PRO A 186 1.94 -15.93 -4.08
N GLU A 187 1.58 -16.42 -5.26
CA GLU A 187 0.26 -17.00 -5.54
C GLU A 187 0.17 -18.43 -5.00
N VAL A 188 0.16 -18.55 -3.67
CA VAL A 188 0.00 -19.84 -2.97
C VAL A 188 -1.04 -19.70 -1.85
N PRO A 189 -1.87 -20.73 -1.62
CA PRO A 189 -3.03 -20.62 -0.73
C PRO A 189 -2.71 -20.61 0.77
N ALA A 190 -1.45 -20.77 1.16
CA ALA A 190 -1.07 -20.92 2.56
C ALA A 190 -0.12 -19.80 3.01
N MET A 191 -0.56 -18.96 3.96
CA MET A 191 0.38 -18.19 4.79
C MET A 191 1.04 -19.17 5.78
N PRO A 192 2.37 -19.37 5.72
CA PRO A 192 3.03 -20.37 6.53
C PRO A 192 3.02 -20.00 8.03
N PHE A 193 2.91 -21.02 8.90
CA PHE A 193 3.15 -20.83 10.33
C PHE A 193 4.65 -20.88 10.67
N SER A 194 5.43 -21.65 9.91
CA SER A 194 6.88 -21.74 10.10
C SER A 194 7.53 -20.37 9.87
N PRO A 195 8.35 -19.85 10.81
CA PRO A 195 9.00 -18.56 10.67
C PRO A 195 9.76 -18.39 9.36
N SER A 196 10.60 -19.36 9.02
CA SER A 196 11.43 -19.29 7.81
C SER A 196 10.61 -19.27 6.51
N LEU A 197 9.42 -19.87 6.51
CA LEU A 197 8.56 -19.89 5.33
C LEU A 197 7.71 -18.63 5.23
N GLU A 198 7.22 -18.08 6.35
CA GLU A 198 6.52 -16.78 6.32
C GLU A 198 7.49 -15.66 5.91
N ASP A 199 8.77 -15.73 6.31
CA ASP A 199 9.78 -14.76 5.87
C ASP A 199 9.99 -14.80 4.34
N VAL A 200 9.98 -15.98 3.72
CA VAL A 200 10.05 -16.13 2.25
C VAL A 200 8.75 -15.72 1.55
N PHE A 201 7.60 -15.93 2.20
CA PHE A 201 6.30 -15.56 1.66
C PHE A 201 6.13 -14.05 1.57
N MET A 202 6.50 -13.33 2.63
CA MET A 202 6.29 -11.89 2.72
C MET A 202 7.17 -11.14 1.71
N PRO A 203 6.66 -10.09 1.05
CA PRO A 203 7.53 -9.15 0.37
C PRO A 203 8.43 -8.44 1.39
N ASP A 204 9.68 -8.24 1.03
CA ASP A 204 10.71 -7.61 1.86
C ASP A 204 11.42 -6.49 1.11
N SER A 205 12.28 -5.76 1.83
CA SER A 205 13.02 -4.62 1.29
C SER A 205 14.01 -5.04 0.20
N ASP A 206 14.63 -6.21 0.28
CA ASP A 206 15.62 -6.68 -0.70
C ASP A 206 14.98 -6.94 -2.07
N ARG A 207 13.80 -7.56 -2.11
CA ARG A 207 13.01 -7.74 -3.33
C ARG A 207 12.56 -6.41 -3.92
N ILE A 208 12.22 -5.44 -3.07
CA ILE A 208 11.83 -4.09 -3.49
C ILE A 208 13.03 -3.32 -4.06
N VAL A 209 14.19 -3.37 -3.40
CA VAL A 209 15.46 -2.76 -3.89
C VAL A 209 15.78 -3.27 -5.28
N THR A 210 15.77 -4.60 -5.46
CA THR A 210 16.04 -5.23 -6.75
C THR A 210 15.09 -4.72 -7.82
N ALA A 211 13.78 -4.68 -7.54
CA ALA A 211 12.79 -4.20 -8.49
C ALA A 211 12.96 -2.72 -8.86
N ILE A 212 13.35 -1.87 -7.89
CA ILE A 212 13.64 -0.45 -8.14
C ILE A 212 14.87 -0.30 -9.02
N GLN A 213 15.97 -1.00 -8.71
CA GLN A 213 17.20 -0.96 -9.50
C GLN A 213 16.94 -1.40 -10.95
N GLU A 214 16.18 -2.48 -11.15
CA GLU A 214 15.82 -2.93 -12.49
C GLU A 214 14.97 -1.92 -13.26
N LEU A 215 14.09 -1.16 -12.59
CA LEU A 215 13.31 -0.09 -13.23
C LEU A 215 14.19 1.14 -13.55
N ALA A 216 15.08 1.51 -12.63
CA ALA A 216 15.93 2.69 -12.78
C ALA A 216 16.80 2.62 -14.04
N VAL A 217 17.23 1.41 -14.44
CA VAL A 217 18.12 1.16 -15.59
C VAL A 217 17.42 1.18 -16.96
N TYR A 218 16.08 1.10 -17.04
CA TYR A 218 15.34 1.26 -18.31
C TYR A 218 15.64 2.60 -18.98
#